data_AF-S4PZW9-F1
#
_entry.id   AF-S4PZW9-F1
#
_cell.length_a   1.000
_cell.length_b   1.000
_cell.length_c   1.000
_cell.angle_alpha   90.00
_cell.angle_beta   90.00
_cell.angle_gamma   90.00
#
_symmetry.space_group_name_H-M   'P 1'
#
loop_
_entity.id
_entity.type
_entity.pdbx_description
1 polymer ?
#
loop_
_entity_poly.entity_id
_entity_poly.type
_entity_poly.pdbx_seq_one_letter_code
_entity_poly.pdbx_strand_id
1 'polypeptide(L)'
;MIIVNDILIIMGSAMKEQIERNQFTYDEWNVCSLFLGVGNLLVWFGVLRYLGFFKTYNVVILTLKKAAPKIFRFSCCALLLYAGFTFCGWLVLGPYHMKFRSLATTSECLFSLINGDDMFATFSIMSKKSPML
;
A
#
# COMPACT_ATOMS: atom_id res chain seq x y z
N MET A 1 11.07 -11.34 13.09
CA MET A 1 11.28 -10.80 11.73
C MET A 1 12.36 -11.55 10.97
N ILE A 2 13.56 -11.74 11.54
CA ILE A 2 14.66 -12.43 10.83
C ILE A 2 14.25 -13.84 10.37
N ILE A 3 13.72 -14.69 11.27
CA ILE A 3 13.25 -16.04 10.87
C ILE A 3 12.25 -16.03 9.69
N VAL A 4 11.34 -15.04 9.63
CA VAL A 4 10.36 -14.92 8.55
C VAL A 4 11.03 -14.48 7.24
N ASN A 5 11.99 -13.54 7.30
CA ASN A 5 12.70 -13.11 6.10
C ASN A 5 13.56 -14.25 5.51
N ASP A 6 14.21 -15.05 6.36
CA ASP A 6 15.05 -16.16 5.94
C ASP A 6 14.21 -17.24 5.25
N ILE A 7 13.04 -17.58 5.83
CA ILE A 7 12.09 -18.52 5.22
C ILE A 7 11.63 -18.02 3.84
N LEU A 8 11.25 -16.75 3.73
CA LEU A 8 10.81 -16.15 2.46
C LEU A 8 11.92 -16.15 1.40
N ILE A 9 13.16 -15.82 1.78
CA ILE A 9 14.30 -15.80 0.85
C ILE A 9 14.70 -17.22 0.44
N ILE A 10 14.71 -18.19 1.36
CA ILE A 10 15.02 -19.59 1.03
C ILE A 10 13.98 -20.15 0.06
N MET A 11 12.68 -19.95 0.33
CA MET A 11 11.62 -20.40 -0.58
C MET A 11 11.69 -19.68 -1.93
N GLY A 12 11.85 -18.36 -1.94
CA GLY A 12 11.97 -17.58 -3.17
C GLY A 12 13.21 -17.96 -4.00
N SER A 13 14.34 -18.27 -3.35
CA SER A 13 15.57 -18.68 -4.03
C SER A 13 15.45 -20.10 -4.59
N ALA A 14 14.79 -21.01 -3.87
CA ALA A 14 14.50 -22.35 -4.36
C ALA A 14 13.58 -22.31 -5.59
N MET A 15 12.53 -21.48 -5.56
CA MET A 15 11.66 -21.26 -6.73
C MET A 15 12.43 -20.65 -7.90
N LYS A 16 13.30 -19.65 -7.63
CA LYS A 16 14.12 -19.01 -8.67
C LYS A 16 15.04 -20.01 -9.38
N GLU A 17 15.73 -20.86 -8.62
CA GLU A 17 16.59 -21.91 -9.18
C GLU A 17 15.79 -22.89 -10.05
N GLN A 18 14.60 -23.28 -9.61
CA GLN A 18 13.75 -24.19 -10.39
C GLN A 18 13.26 -23.54 -11.70
N ILE A 19 12.93 -22.24 -11.68
CA ILE A 19 12.57 -21.48 -12.88
C ILE A 19 13.77 -21.40 -13.85
N GLU A 20 14.97 -21.07 -13.35
CA GLU A 20 16.18 -20.97 -14.17
C GLU A 20 16.63 -22.32 -14.76
N ARG A 21 16.30 -23.44 -14.09
CA ARG A 21 16.49 -24.81 -14.62
C ARG A 21 15.45 -25.24 -15.67
N ASN A 22 14.65 -24.30 -16.18
CA ASN A 22 13.60 -24.53 -17.18
C ASN A 22 12.53 -25.56 -16.74
N GLN A 23 12.31 -25.73 -15.43
CA GLN A 23 11.26 -26.63 -14.93
C GLN A 23 9.87 -25.97 -14.91
N PHE A 24 9.79 -24.64 -15.03
CA PHE A 24 8.58 -23.89 -14.71
C PHE A 24 8.23 -22.76 -15.70
N THR A 25 6.93 -22.41 -15.73
CA THR A 25 6.28 -21.51 -16.70
C THR A 25 6.12 -20.09 -16.11
N TYR A 26 5.94 -19.07 -16.97
CA TYR A 26 5.91 -17.62 -16.65
C TYR A 26 5.13 -17.17 -15.39
N ASP A 27 4.02 -17.82 -15.01
CA ASP A 27 3.22 -17.41 -13.84
C ASP A 27 3.96 -17.54 -12.50
N GLU A 28 4.96 -18.42 -12.43
CA GLU A 28 5.73 -18.64 -11.21
C GLU A 28 6.72 -17.52 -10.93
N TRP A 29 7.02 -16.69 -11.92
CA TRP A 29 7.85 -15.50 -11.73
C TRP A 29 7.18 -14.46 -10.84
N ASN A 30 5.85 -14.31 -10.91
CA ASN A 30 5.10 -13.39 -10.04
C ASN A 30 5.20 -13.79 -8.57
N VAL A 31 5.07 -15.10 -8.31
CA VAL A 31 5.15 -15.65 -6.95
C VAL A 31 6.60 -15.61 -6.44
N CYS A 32 7.56 -15.99 -7.28
CA CYS A 32 8.99 -15.92 -6.96
C CYS A 32 9.44 -14.48 -6.65
N SER A 33 9.09 -13.53 -7.50
CA SER A 33 9.43 -12.11 -7.32
C SER A 33 8.75 -11.50 -6.09
N LEU A 34 7.52 -11.93 -5.74
CA LEU A 34 6.86 -11.53 -4.51
C LEU A 34 7.63 -12.04 -3.27
N PHE A 35 7.99 -13.32 -3.22
CA PHE A 35 8.73 -13.89 -2.08
C PHE A 35 10.11 -13.25 -1.90
N LEU A 36 10.88 -13.12 -2.98
CA LEU A 36 12.18 -12.47 -2.94
C LEU A 36 12.07 -10.98 -2.62
N GLY A 37 11.10 -10.28 -3.21
CA GLY A 37 10.88 -8.85 -3.00
C GLY A 37 10.47 -8.52 -1.56
N VAL A 38 9.46 -9.22 -1.03
CA VAL A 38 9.00 -9.06 0.36
C VAL A 38 10.08 -9.51 1.34
N GLY A 39 10.77 -10.63 1.06
CA GLY A 39 11.91 -11.08 1.85
C GLY A 39 13.01 -10.03 1.97
N ASN A 40 13.43 -9.46 0.84
CA ASN A 40 14.43 -8.39 0.80
C ASN A 40 13.97 -7.11 1.53
N LEU A 41 12.72 -6.68 1.34
CA LEU A 41 12.15 -5.55 2.07
C LEU A 41 12.23 -5.76 3.60
N LEU A 42 11.92 -6.96 4.08
CA LEU A 42 11.98 -7.31 5.50
C LEU A 42 13.42 -7.39 6.02
N VAL A 43 14.40 -7.77 5.20
CA VAL A 43 15.83 -7.68 5.55
C VAL A 43 16.22 -6.23 5.79
N TRP A 44 15.88 -5.32 4.87
CA TRP A 44 16.15 -3.89 5.02
C TRP A 44 15.43 -3.28 6.24
N PHE A 45 14.18 -3.69 6.50
CA PHE A 45 13.50 -3.29 7.73
C PHE A 45 14.21 -3.85 8.98
N GLY A 46 14.75 -5.07 8.90
CA GLY A 46 15.59 -5.66 9.94
C GLY A 46 16.85 -4.83 10.24
N VAL A 47 17.41 -4.14 9.25
CA VAL A 47 18.57 -3.25 9.44
C VAL A 47 18.27 -2.13 10.44
N LEU A 48 17.02 -1.65 10.51
CA LEU A 48 16.59 -0.63 11.48
C LEU A 48 16.81 -1.06 12.94
N ARG A 49 16.83 -2.37 13.23
CA ARG A 49 17.17 -2.88 14.56
C ARG A 49 18.59 -2.51 14.97
N TYR A 50 19.53 -2.52 14.03
CA TYR A 50 20.92 -2.16 14.32
C TYR A 50 21.06 -0.65 14.57
N LEU A 51 20.22 0.18 13.95
CA LEU A 51 20.18 1.61 14.26
C LEU A 51 19.69 1.88 15.70
N GLY A 52 18.90 0.98 16.27
CA GLY A 52 18.45 1.06 17.67
C GLY A 52 19.56 0.92 18.71
N PHE A 53 20.77 0.46 18.35
CA PHE A 53 21.92 0.45 19.27
C PHE A 53 22.44 1.85 19.59
N PHE A 54 22.23 2.82 18.70
CA PHE A 54 22.61 4.20 18.91
C PHE A 54 21.52 4.94 19.70
N LYS A 55 21.89 5.58 20.81
CA LYS A 55 20.94 6.29 21.69
C LYS A 55 20.11 7.34 20.96
N THR A 56 20.70 8.09 20.02
CA THR A 56 20.00 9.14 19.25
C THR A 56 18.89 8.58 18.36
N TYR A 57 19.15 7.49 17.64
CA TYR A 57 18.17 6.88 16.73
C TYR A 57 17.13 6.01 17.45
N ASN A 58 17.51 5.42 18.58
CA ASN A 58 16.59 4.61 19.39
C ASN A 58 15.37 5.40 19.89
N VAL A 59 15.52 6.70 20.16
CA VAL A 59 14.40 7.57 20.57
C VAL A 59 13.32 7.64 19.49
N VAL A 60 13.71 7.71 18.21
CA VAL A 60 12.76 7.76 17.07
C VAL A 60 11.98 6.45 16.97
N ILE A 61 12.68 5.32 17.04
CA ILE A 61 12.06 3.98 16.98
C ILE A 61 11.10 3.76 18.16
N LEU A 62 11.52 4.15 19.37
CA LEU A 62 10.69 4.05 20.57
C LEU A 62 9.43 4.93 20.49
N THR A 63 9.58 6.13 19.94
CA THR A 63 8.46 7.06 19.72
C THR A 63 7.45 6.47 18.74
N LEU A 64 7.91 5.92 17.60
CA LEU A 64 7.06 5.26 16.63
C LEU A 64 6.32 4.06 17.25
N LYS A 65 7.03 3.21 18.00
CA LYS A 65 6.45 2.05 18.69
C LYS A 65 5.38 2.46 19.73
N LYS A 66 5.61 3.54 20.46
CA LYS A 66 4.68 4.04 21.48
C LYS A 66 3.47 4.77 20.87
N ALA A 67 3.66 5.43 19.72
CA ALA A 67 2.61 6.11 18.99
C ALA A 67 1.71 5.14 18.19
N ALA A 68 2.26 4.04 17.67
CA ALA A 68 1.57 3.05 16.85
C ALA A 68 0.18 2.62 17.38
N PRO A 69 -0.01 2.20 18.64
CA PRO A 69 -1.33 1.78 19.12
C PRO A 69 -2.35 2.93 19.19
N LYS A 70 -1.89 4.16 19.46
CA LYS A 70 -2.76 5.34 19.48
C LYS A 70 -3.18 5.73 18.06
N ILE A 71 -2.23 5.76 17.14
CA ILE A 71 -2.46 6.04 15.72
C ILE A 71 -3.39 4.99 15.13
N PHE A 72 -3.21 3.70 15.47
CA PHE A 72 -4.09 2.63 14.98
C PHE A 72 -5.54 2.85 15.39
N ARG A 73 -5.82 3.19 16.67
CA ARG A 73 -7.18 3.48 17.13
C ARG A 73 -7.80 4.67 16.40
N PHE A 74 -7.04 5.75 16.23
CA PHE A 74 -7.48 6.91 15.48
C PHE A 74 -7.75 6.56 14.00
N SER A 75 -6.86 5.78 13.39
CA SER A 75 -6.97 5.33 12.01
C SER A 75 -8.21 4.48 11.78
N CYS A 76 -8.61 3.63 12.75
CA CYS A 76 -9.87 2.88 12.62
C CYS A 76 -11.08 3.81 12.51
N CYS A 77 -11.14 4.89 13.30
CA CYS A 77 -12.21 5.88 13.19
C CYS A 77 -12.15 6.64 11.85
N ALA A 78 -10.95 7.04 11.43
CA ALA A 78 -10.76 7.71 10.14
C ALA A 78 -11.15 6.84 8.95
N LEU A 79 -10.88 5.53 9.02
CA LEU A 79 -11.26 4.57 7.97
C LEU A 79 -12.77 4.43 7.81
N LEU A 80 -13.56 4.56 8.89
CA LEU A 80 -15.03 4.57 8.79
C LEU A 80 -15.54 5.78 8.00
N LEU A 81 -14.99 6.97 8.26
CA LEU A 81 -15.32 8.18 7.50
C LEU A 81 -14.88 8.05 6.04
N TYR A 82 -13.64 7.59 5.84
CA TYR A 82 -13.08 7.36 4.52
C TYR A 82 -13.91 6.37 3.69
N ALA A 83 -14.40 5.28 4.30
CA ALA A 83 -15.30 4.33 3.66
C ALA A 83 -16.62 5.01 3.24
N GLY A 84 -17.19 5.86 4.11
CA GLY A 84 -18.39 6.65 3.77
C GLY A 84 -18.19 7.52 2.54
N PHE A 85 -17.08 8.25 2.45
CA PHE A 85 -16.71 9.04 1.27
C PHE A 85 -16.44 8.18 0.04
N THR A 86 -15.83 7.00 0.22
CA THR A 86 -15.53 6.06 -0.87
C THR A 86 -16.82 5.52 -1.48
N PHE A 87 -17.77 5.07 -0.66
CA PHE A 87 -19.07 4.60 -1.15
C PHE A 87 -19.88 5.72 -1.78
N CYS A 88 -19.93 6.89 -1.16
CA CYS A 88 -20.65 8.05 -1.70
C CYS A 88 -20.06 8.49 -3.05
N GLY A 89 -18.74 8.68 -3.12
CA GLY A 89 -18.05 9.06 -4.35
C GLY A 89 -18.23 8.05 -5.47
N TRP A 90 -18.12 6.75 -5.15
CA TRP A 90 -18.30 5.68 -6.14
C TRP A 90 -19.72 5.66 -6.71
N LEU A 91 -20.75 5.71 -5.85
CA LEU A 91 -22.15 5.63 -6.29
C LEU A 91 -22.63 6.89 -7.01
N VAL A 92 -22.21 8.07 -6.54
CA VAL A 92 -22.69 9.37 -7.09
C VAL A 92 -21.88 9.79 -8.30
N LEU A 93 -20.55 9.71 -8.23
CA LEU A 93 -19.65 10.24 -9.28
C LEU A 93 -19.23 9.17 -10.29
N GLY A 94 -19.46 7.88 -10.01
CA GLY A 94 -19.03 6.78 -10.88
C GLY A 94 -19.49 6.88 -12.34
N PRO A 95 -20.74 7.28 -12.65
CA PRO A 95 -21.17 7.48 -14.04
C PRO A 95 -20.57 8.71 -14.73
N TYR A 96 -20.06 9.68 -13.96
CA TYR A 96 -19.68 11.01 -14.46
C TYR A 96 -18.18 11.26 -14.44
N HIS A 97 -17.41 10.44 -13.72
CA HIS A 97 -15.99 10.68 -13.49
C HIS A 97 -15.19 9.37 -13.51
N MET A 98 -14.18 9.30 -14.39
CA MET A 98 -13.41 8.06 -14.65
C MET A 98 -12.69 7.52 -13.40
N LYS A 99 -12.17 8.40 -12.53
CA LYS A 99 -11.52 7.98 -11.28
C LYS A 99 -12.48 7.31 -10.28
N PHE A 100 -13.79 7.58 -10.37
CA PHE A 100 -14.80 7.05 -9.44
C PHE A 100 -15.51 5.81 -9.98
N ARG A 101 -15.00 5.14 -11.03
CA ARG A 101 -15.73 4.04 -11.69
C ARG A 101 -15.77 2.73 -10.89
N SER A 102 -14.70 2.43 -10.16
CA SER A 102 -14.63 1.28 -9.26
C SER A 102 -14.31 1.72 -7.84
N LEU A 103 -14.60 0.85 -6.86
CA LEU A 103 -14.28 1.12 -5.46
C LEU A 103 -12.77 1.33 -5.26
N ALA A 104 -11.94 0.53 -5.95
CA ALA A 104 -10.48 0.60 -5.88
C ALA A 104 -9.96 1.95 -6.41
N THR A 105 -10.38 2.35 -7.62
CA THR A 105 -9.95 3.63 -8.21
C THR A 105 -10.49 4.84 -7.42
N THR A 106 -11.68 4.71 -6.83
CA THR A 106 -12.24 5.74 -5.93
C THR A 106 -11.39 5.90 -4.68
N SER A 107 -10.96 4.79 -4.08
CA SER A 107 -10.06 4.79 -2.93
C SER A 107 -8.69 5.38 -3.30
N GLU A 108 -8.09 4.98 -4.41
CA GLU A 108 -6.84 5.57 -4.92
C GLU A 108 -6.96 7.08 -5.10
N CYS A 109 -8.04 7.55 -5.72
CA CYS A 109 -8.32 8.98 -5.90
C CYS A 109 -8.46 9.72 -4.56
N LEU A 110 -9.24 9.20 -3.62
CA LEU A 110 -9.39 9.83 -2.30
C LEU A 110 -8.06 9.82 -1.52
N PHE A 111 -7.26 8.77 -1.66
CA PHE A 111 -5.94 8.70 -1.02
C PHE A 111 -4.96 9.70 -1.65
N SER A 112 -4.97 9.87 -2.97
CA SER A 112 -4.14 10.89 -3.64
C SER A 112 -4.55 12.30 -3.21
N LEU A 113 -5.86 12.58 -3.16
CA LEU A 113 -6.41 13.87 -2.73
C LEU A 113 -6.06 14.21 -1.26
N ILE A 114 -6.07 13.23 -0.35
CA ILE A 114 -5.63 13.43 1.03
C ILE A 114 -4.15 13.86 1.09
N ASN A 115 -3.32 13.36 0.17
CA ASN A 115 -1.93 13.76 0.04
C ASN A 115 -1.73 15.03 -0.81
N GLY A 116 -2.82 15.68 -1.26
CA GLY A 116 -2.76 16.87 -2.10
C GLY A 116 -2.37 16.61 -3.56
N ASP A 117 -2.37 15.34 -3.99
CA ASP A 117 -2.00 14.95 -5.33
C ASP A 117 -3.22 14.94 -6.27
N ASP A 118 -2.99 15.33 -7.52
CA ASP A 118 -3.95 15.18 -8.62
C ASP A 118 -5.29 15.92 -8.43
N MET A 119 -5.32 16.95 -7.56
CA MET A 119 -6.52 17.72 -7.21
C MET A 119 -7.12 18.43 -8.42
N PHE A 120 -6.33 19.22 -9.15
CA PHE A 120 -6.81 19.97 -10.31
C PHE A 120 -7.30 19.04 -11.41
N ALA A 121 -6.55 17.97 -11.70
CA ALA A 121 -6.95 16.97 -12.69
C ALA A 121 -8.34 16.40 -12.36
N THR A 122 -8.56 16.03 -11.09
CA THR A 122 -9.84 15.49 -10.62
C THR A 122 -10.99 16.49 -10.79
N PHE A 123 -10.80 17.78 -10.50
CA PHE A 123 -11.85 18.77 -10.74
C PHE A 123 -12.08 19.07 -12.22
N SER A 124 -11.02 19.07 -13.04
CA SER A 124 -11.08 19.43 -14.46
C SER A 124 -11.76 18.37 -15.34
N ILE A 125 -11.69 17.09 -14.95
CA ILE A 125 -12.26 15.95 -15.68
C ILE A 125 -13.78 15.83 -15.42
N MET A 126 -14.31 16.57 -14.45
CA MET A 126 -15.74 16.55 -14.15
C MET A 126 -16.56 16.98 -15.37
N SER A 127 -17.43 16.08 -15.85
CA SER A 127 -18.25 16.30 -17.04
C SER A 127 -19.20 17.49 -16.83
N LYS A 128 -19.21 18.45 -17.76
CA LYS A 128 -20.11 19.62 -17.76
C LYS A 128 -21.56 19.28 -18.19
N LYS A 129 -22.11 18.14 -17.76
CA LYS A 129 -23.54 17.78 -17.97
C LYS A 129 -24.17 17.50 -16.60
N SER A 130 -25.18 18.27 -16.17
CA SER A 130 -26.52 18.31 -16.79
C SER A 130 -27.05 19.72 -17.15
N PRO A 131 -27.69 19.87 -18.32
CA PRO A 131 -28.74 20.88 -18.57
C PRO A 131 -30.05 20.40 -17.94
N MET A 132 -30.08 20.27 -16.61
CA MET A 132 -31.32 20.20 -15.85
C MET A 132 -31.32 21.32 -14.80
N LEU A 133 -31.00 22.51 -15.30
CA LEU A 133 -31.61 23.79 -14.95
C LEU A 133 -31.58 24.65 -16.22
#